data_AF-A0A510XZ40-F1
#
_entry.id   AF-A0A510XZ40-F1
#
_cell.length_a   1.000
_cell.length_b   1.000
_cell.length_c   1.000
_cell.angle_alpha   90.00
_cell.angle_beta   90.00
_cell.angle_gamma   90.00
#
_symmetry.space_group_name_H-M   'P 1'
#
loop_
_entity.id
_entity.type
_entity.pdbx_description
1 polymer ?
#
loop_
_entity_poly.entity_id
_entity_poly.type
_entity_poly.pdbx_seq_one_letter_code
_entity_poly.pdbx_strand_id
1 'polypeptide(L)'
;MTKEKNLTTSQLLLKHVLLWTVFGYCYQSAISLLIKMAADAQPDAVLITAFIYGIGFNILTAHLITKYDTHWPIIGSAFIGFVGLVAVPFILFGSAGLIASPLLVGFLFSLPLCSYVVGKIKLKHSKN
;
A
#
# COMPACT_ATOMS: atom_id res chain seq x y z
N MET A 1 -8.21 27.75 -8.09
CA MET A 1 -7.18 27.45 -9.10
C MET A 1 -5.83 27.79 -8.52
N THR A 2 -5.13 26.82 -7.94
CA THR A 2 -3.82 27.04 -7.32
C THR A 2 -2.77 26.92 -8.41
N LYS A 3 -1.97 27.98 -8.61
CA LYS A 3 -0.82 28.07 -9.52
C LYS A 3 -0.11 26.72 -9.63
N GLU A 4 -0.08 26.15 -10.83
CA GLU A 4 0.88 25.11 -11.19
C GLU A 4 2.28 25.73 -11.07
N LYS A 5 2.86 25.58 -9.87
CA LYS A 5 4.26 25.89 -9.65
C LYS A 5 5.01 24.86 -10.49
N ASN A 6 5.69 25.30 -11.55
CA ASN A 6 6.59 24.48 -12.36
C ASN A 6 7.67 23.90 -11.44
N LEU A 7 7.37 22.78 -10.79
CA LEU A 7 8.30 22.04 -9.95
C LEU A 7 9.32 21.41 -10.88
N THR A 8 10.60 21.54 -10.54
CA THR A 8 11.63 20.76 -11.20
C THR A 8 11.37 19.27 -10.98
N THR A 9 11.83 18.41 -11.90
CA THR A 9 11.64 16.95 -11.81
C THR A 9 12.09 16.40 -10.47
N SER A 10 13.20 16.90 -9.91
CA SER A 10 13.71 16.51 -8.59
C SER A 10 12.77 16.87 -7.45
N GLN A 11 12.13 18.05 -7.50
CA GLN A 11 11.15 18.46 -6.48
C GLN A 11 9.85 17.65 -6.57
N LEU A 12 9.43 17.31 -7.79
CA LEU A 12 8.28 16.43 -8.01
C LEU A 12 8.57 15.04 -7.41
N LEU A 13 9.72 14.44 -7.74
CA LEU A 13 10.15 13.15 -7.20
C LEU A 13 10.18 13.16 -5.66
N LEU A 14 10.79 14.18 -5.06
CA LEU A 14 10.90 14.28 -3.60
C LEU A 14 9.52 14.37 -2.93
N LYS A 15 8.58 15.11 -3.53
CA LYS A 15 7.19 15.17 -3.05
C LYS A 15 6.51 13.80 -3.10
N HIS A 16 6.65 13.06 -4.19
CA HIS A 16 6.06 11.72 -4.34
C HIS A 16 6.67 10.72 -3.35
N VAL A 17 8.00 10.71 -3.20
CA VAL A 17 8.69 9.82 -2.25
C VAL A 17 8.27 10.09 -0.81
N LEU A 18 8.16 11.37 -0.41
CA LEU A 18 7.66 11.73 0.92
C LEU A 18 6.23 11.24 1.15
N LEU A 19 5.34 11.46 0.18
CA LEU A 19 3.97 10.97 0.22
C LEU A 19 3.94 9.44 0.37
N TRP A 20 4.69 8.72 -0.47
CA TRP A 20 4.74 7.26 -0.43
C TRP A 20 5.34 6.72 0.87
N THR A 21 6.30 7.42 1.46
CA THR A 21 6.90 7.03 2.75
C THR A 21 5.87 7.11 3.87
N VAL A 22 5.11 8.22 3.94
CA VAL A 22 4.02 8.37 4.92
C VAL A 22 2.95 7.29 4.72
N PHE A 23 2.55 7.05 3.46
CA PHE A 23 1.62 5.98 3.13
C PHE A 23 2.17 4.60 3.55
N GLY A 24 3.46 4.33 3.34
CA GLY A 24 4.12 3.09 3.76
C GLY A 24 4.03 2.86 5.26
N TYR A 25 4.26 3.88 6.07
CA TYR A 25 4.13 3.79 7.53
C TYR A 25 2.69 3.51 7.96
N CYS A 26 1.71 4.23 7.40
CA CYS A 26 0.29 3.97 7.68
C CYS A 26 -0.12 2.56 7.24
N TYR A 27 0.39 2.11 6.09
CA TYR A 27 0.12 0.79 5.54
C TYR A 27 0.65 -0.32 6.46
N GLN A 28 1.87 -0.16 7.01
CA GLN A 28 2.45 -1.09 7.98
C GLN A 28 1.56 -1.28 9.21
N SER A 29 1.10 -0.17 9.78
CA SER A 29 0.27 -0.17 10.99
C SER A 29 -1.06 -0.89 10.74
N ALA A 30 -1.69 -0.60 9.60
CA ALA A 30 -2.96 -1.20 9.22
C ALA A 30 -2.84 -2.70 8.94
N ILE A 31 -1.83 -3.15 8.18
CA ILE A 31 -1.61 -4.57 7.92
C ILE A 31 -1.35 -5.33 9.22
N SER A 32 -0.55 -4.76 10.12
CA SER A 32 -0.27 -5.37 11.43
C SER A 32 -1.55 -5.52 12.26
N LEU A 33 -2.44 -4.52 12.23
CA LEU A 33 -3.74 -4.58 12.89
C LEU A 33 -4.65 -5.66 12.27
N LEU A 34 -4.71 -5.75 10.93
CA LEU A 34 -5.55 -6.74 10.24
C LEU A 34 -5.10 -8.18 10.52
N ILE A 35 -3.78 -8.41 10.61
CA ILE A 35 -3.24 -9.72 10.98
C ILE A 35 -3.61 -10.07 12.42
N LYS A 36 -3.52 -9.10 13.35
CA LYS A 36 -3.95 -9.31 14.74
C LYS A 36 -5.44 -9.60 14.84
N MET A 37 -6.28 -8.81 14.17
CA MET A 37 -7.73 -9.05 14.10
C MET A 37 -8.06 -10.44 13.56
N ALA A 38 -7.35 -10.90 12.52
CA ALA A 38 -7.55 -12.24 11.97
C ALA A 38 -7.14 -13.34 12.97
N ALA A 39 -6.13 -13.11 13.81
CA ALA A 39 -5.75 -14.03 14.88
C ALA A 39 -6.77 -14.02 16.04
N ASP A 40 -7.23 -12.83 16.43
CA ASP A 40 -8.19 -12.64 17.53
C ASP A 40 -9.57 -13.25 17.21
N ALA A 41 -9.95 -13.30 15.93
CA ALA A 41 -11.16 -13.97 15.48
C ALA A 41 -11.13 -15.50 15.62
N GLN A 42 -9.98 -16.10 15.98
CA GLN A 42 -9.75 -17.54 16.10
C GLN A 42 -10.33 -18.41 14.96
N PRO A 43 -10.15 -18.05 13.68
CA PRO A 43 -10.62 -18.87 12.57
C PRO A 43 -9.76 -20.13 12.43
N ASP A 44 -10.34 -21.20 11.90
CA ASP A 44 -9.61 -22.44 11.57
C ASP A 44 -8.42 -22.22 10.63
N ALA A 45 -8.45 -21.15 9.82
CA ALA A 45 -7.42 -20.79 8.86
C ALA A 45 -6.95 -19.32 8.98
N VAL A 46 -6.30 -18.98 10.10
CA VAL A 46 -5.79 -17.61 10.41
C VAL A 46 -5.03 -16.95 9.26
N LEU A 47 -4.13 -17.68 8.59
CA LEU A 47 -3.30 -17.11 7.51
C LEU A 47 -4.14 -16.69 6.30
N ILE A 48 -5.15 -17.49 5.94
CA ILE A 48 -6.06 -17.20 4.82
C ILE A 48 -6.96 -16.02 5.17
N THR A 49 -7.50 -16.00 6.39
CA THR A 49 -8.32 -14.87 6.87
C THR A 49 -7.54 -13.56 6.86
N ALA A 50 -6.29 -13.56 7.36
CA ALA A 50 -5.41 -12.41 7.32
C ALA A 50 -5.12 -11.95 5.89
N PHE A 51 -4.93 -12.89 4.96
CA PHE A 51 -4.72 -12.58 3.55
C PHE A 51 -5.94 -11.91 2.92
N ILE A 52 -7.15 -12.42 3.17
CA ILE A 52 -8.39 -11.86 2.63
C ILE A 52 -8.61 -10.43 3.17
N TYR A 53 -8.41 -10.23 4.48
CA TYR A 53 -8.48 -8.90 5.09
C TYR A 53 -7.47 -7.93 4.47
N GLY A 54 -6.24 -8.40 4.27
CA GLY A 54 -5.20 -7.62 3.61
C GLY A 54 -5.53 -7.29 2.13
N ILE A 55 -6.14 -8.20 1.37
CA ILE A 55 -6.62 -7.91 0.00
C ILE A 55 -7.66 -6.80 0.02
N GLY A 56 -8.67 -6.91 0.90
CA GLY A 56 -9.71 -5.88 1.02
C GLY A 56 -9.10 -4.51 1.33
N PHE A 57 -8.12 -4.48 2.25
CA PHE A 57 -7.38 -3.27 2.57
C PHE A 57 -6.47 -2.78 1.45
N ASN A 58 -5.91 -3.67 0.63
CA ASN A 58 -5.11 -3.30 -0.54
C ASN A 58 -5.96 -2.60 -1.61
N ILE A 59 -7.22 -2.99 -1.78
CA ILE A 59 -8.16 -2.29 -2.66
C ILE A 59 -8.44 -0.88 -2.12
N LEU A 60 -8.68 -0.74 -0.82
CA LEU A 60 -8.86 0.57 -0.18
C LEU A 60 -7.61 1.45 -0.32
N THR A 61 -6.44 0.89 -0.05
CA THR A 61 -5.15 1.57 -0.15
C THR A 61 -4.89 1.99 -1.60
N ALA A 62 -5.14 1.11 -2.57
CA ALA A 62 -5.06 1.41 -3.99
C ALA A 62 -6.01 2.54 -4.41
N HIS A 63 -7.21 2.60 -3.84
CA HIS A 63 -8.12 3.73 -4.05
C HIS A 63 -7.52 5.05 -3.55
N LEU A 64 -6.87 5.06 -2.39
CA LEU A 64 -6.21 6.26 -1.87
C LEU A 64 -4.99 6.63 -2.71
N ILE A 65 -4.12 5.67 -3.02
CA ILE A 65 -2.91 5.89 -3.84
C ILE A 65 -3.29 6.52 -5.18
N THR A 66 -4.24 5.93 -5.91
CA THR A 66 -4.71 6.45 -7.21
C THR A 66 -5.46 7.79 -7.11
N LYS A 67 -5.87 8.21 -5.90
CA LYS A 67 -6.50 9.51 -5.66
C LYS A 67 -5.45 10.60 -5.42
N TYR A 68 -4.38 10.28 -4.68
CA TYR A 68 -3.37 11.27 -4.27
C TYR A 68 -2.12 11.27 -5.15
N ASP A 69 -1.86 10.17 -5.86
CA ASP A 69 -0.80 10.05 -6.87
C ASP A 69 -1.41 9.82 -8.25
N THR A 70 -1.43 10.89 -9.05
CA THR A 70 -1.95 10.88 -10.42
C THR A 70 -0.90 10.49 -11.45
N HIS A 71 0.38 10.48 -11.09
CA HIS A 71 1.46 10.27 -12.04
C HIS A 71 1.84 8.79 -12.10
N TRP A 72 2.25 8.20 -10.96
CA TRP A 72 2.82 6.85 -10.94
C TRP A 72 2.22 5.97 -9.82
N PRO A 73 0.90 5.73 -9.80
CA PRO A 73 0.25 5.01 -8.72
C PRO A 73 0.72 3.56 -8.54
N ILE A 74 1.20 2.90 -9.60
CA ILE A 74 1.69 1.51 -9.54
C ILE A 74 3.11 1.45 -8.97
N ILE A 75 3.99 2.38 -9.37
CA ILE A 75 5.35 2.49 -8.83
C ILE A 75 5.27 2.92 -7.37
N GLY A 76 4.42 3.91 -7.08
CA GLY A 76 4.17 4.37 -5.73
C GLY A 76 3.62 3.26 -4.84
N SER A 77 2.73 2.41 -5.33
CA SER A 77 2.20 1.30 -4.53
C SER A 77 3.23 0.18 -4.28
N ALA A 78 4.11 -0.11 -5.25
CA ALA A 78 5.25 -1.00 -5.02
C ALA A 78 6.20 -0.43 -3.95
N PHE A 79 6.50 0.87 -4.02
CA PHE A 79 7.33 1.55 -3.02
C PHE A 79 6.68 1.53 -1.63
N ILE A 80 5.39 1.86 -1.53
CA ILE A 80 4.59 1.82 -0.29
C ILE A 80 4.59 0.42 0.30
N GLY A 81 4.39 -0.61 -0.53
CA GLY A 81 4.43 -2.01 -0.12
C GLY A 81 5.80 -2.39 0.45
N PHE A 82 6.89 -2.02 -0.23
CA PHE A 82 8.24 -2.28 0.26
C PHE A 82 8.53 -1.55 1.58
N VAL A 83 8.23 -0.25 1.65
CA VAL A 83 8.49 0.54 2.86
C VAL A 83 7.64 0.02 4.02
N GLY A 84 6.35 -0.23 3.79
CA GLY A 84 5.42 -0.63 4.83
C GLY A 84 5.57 -2.07 5.29
N LEU A 85 5.95 -3.00 4.42
CA LEU A 85 6.03 -4.43 4.78
C LEU A 85 7.46 -4.91 5.08
N VAL A 86 8.47 -4.20 4.60
CA VAL A 86 9.88 -4.58 4.76
C VAL A 86 10.64 -3.54 5.54
N ALA A 87 10.79 -2.31 5.02
CA ALA A 87 11.70 -1.34 5.59
C ALA A 87 11.30 -0.91 7.01
N VAL A 88 10.05 -0.47 7.21
CA VAL A 88 9.56 -0.01 8.52
C VAL A 88 9.59 -1.13 9.56
N PRO A 89 9.02 -2.33 9.32
CA PRO A 89 9.08 -3.41 10.31
C PRO A 89 10.52 -3.84 10.64
N PHE A 90 11.40 -3.90 9.63
CA PHE A 90 12.78 -4.30 9.82
C PHE A 90 13.58 -3.27 10.63
N ILE A 91 13.40 -1.98 10.36
CA ILE A 91 14.08 -0.90 11.09
C ILE A 91 13.62 -0.85 12.55
N LEU A 92 12.33 -1.05 12.81
CA LEU A 92 11.75 -0.90 14.16
C LEU A 92 11.88 -2.16 15.02
N PHE A 93 11.80 -3.34 14.43
CA PHE A 93 11.67 -4.61 15.17
C PHE A 93 12.64 -5.70 14.68
N GLY A 94 13.53 -5.38 13.74
CA GLY A 94 14.42 -6.35 13.12
C GLY A 94 13.69 -7.38 12.26
N SER A 95 14.34 -8.53 12.01
CA SER A 95 13.74 -9.62 11.22
C SER A 95 12.47 -10.21 11.85
N ALA A 96 12.32 -10.12 13.18
CA ALA A 96 11.13 -10.58 13.88
C ALA A 96 9.88 -9.72 13.61
N GLY A 97 10.06 -8.50 13.11
CA GLY A 97 8.95 -7.62 12.71
C GLY A 97 8.32 -8.00 11.37
N LEU A 98 8.98 -8.85 10.57
CA LEU A 98 8.48 -9.25 9.27
C LEU A 98 7.31 -10.22 9.41
N ILE A 99 6.28 -10.00 8.59
CA ILE A 99 5.14 -10.91 8.52
C ILE A 99 5.55 -12.23 7.83
N ALA A 100 4.73 -13.27 8.01
CA ALA A 100 4.98 -14.58 7.39
C ALA A 100 5.22 -14.44 5.88
N SER A 101 6.25 -15.12 5.36
CA SER A 101 6.70 -14.97 3.96
C SER A 101 5.59 -15.11 2.92
N PRO A 102 4.62 -16.04 3.04
CA PRO A 102 3.50 -16.12 2.09
C PRO A 102 2.63 -14.86 2.07
N LEU A 103 2.35 -14.26 3.25
CA LEU A 103 1.59 -13.01 3.34
C LEU A 103 2.40 -11.83 2.81
N LEU A 104 3.70 -11.79 3.11
CA LEU A 104 4.60 -10.74 2.61
C LEU A 104 4.60 -10.70 1.09
N VAL A 105 4.87 -11.84 0.45
CA VAL A 105 4.87 -11.96 -1.00
C VAL A 105 3.47 -11.63 -1.56
N GLY A 106 2.42 -12.19 -0.96
CA GLY A 106 1.05 -11.93 -1.38
C GLY A 106 0.67 -10.45 -1.37
N PHE A 107 1.05 -9.71 -0.33
CA PHE A 107 0.75 -8.28 -0.22
C PHE A 107 1.64 -7.41 -1.12
N LEU A 108 2.93 -7.76 -1.26
CA LEU A 108 3.83 -7.05 -2.18
C LEU A 108 3.38 -7.12 -3.64
N PHE A 109 2.79 -8.25 -4.06
CA PHE A 109 2.24 -8.39 -5.41
C PHE A 109 0.81 -7.85 -5.55
N SER A 110 -0.05 -8.09 -4.56
CA SER A 110 -1.46 -7.68 -4.67
C SER A 110 -1.64 -6.17 -4.59
N LEU A 111 -0.83 -5.42 -3.84
CA LEU A 111 -0.99 -3.97 -3.73
C LEU A 111 -0.75 -3.25 -5.09
N PRO A 112 0.34 -3.51 -5.85
CA PRO A 112 0.49 -3.03 -7.22
C PRO A 112 -0.64 -3.44 -8.15
N LEU A 113 -1.10 -4.69 -8.06
CA LEU A 113 -2.20 -5.20 -8.88
C LEU A 113 -3.51 -4.45 -8.57
N CYS A 114 -3.84 -4.25 -7.29
CA CYS A 114 -4.99 -3.46 -6.86
C CYS A 114 -4.91 -2.02 -7.37
N SER A 115 -3.74 -1.37 -7.28
CA SER A 115 -3.54 -0.02 -7.83
C SER A 115 -3.76 0.05 -9.33
N TYR A 116 -3.30 -0.96 -10.08
CA TYR A 116 -3.55 -1.06 -11.51
C TYR A 116 -5.04 -1.18 -11.83
N VAL A 117 -5.74 -2.12 -11.17
CA VAL A 117 -7.17 -2.38 -11.39
C VAL A 117 -8.01 -1.16 -11.02
N VAL A 118 -7.80 -0.59 -9.82
CA VAL A 118 -8.56 0.59 -9.36
C VAL A 118 -8.28 1.80 -10.25
N GLY A 119 -7.03 1.98 -10.69
CA GLY A 119 -6.67 3.04 -11.66
C GLY A 119 -7.46 2.92 -12.96
N LYS A 120 -7.54 1.71 -13.54
CA LYS A 120 -8.33 1.46 -14.75
C LYS A 120 -9.83 1.72 -14.55
N ILE A 121 -10.39 1.30 -13.42
CA ILE A 121 -11.81 1.54 -13.09
C ILE A 121 -12.11 3.04 -13.02
N LYS A 122 -11.26 3.82 -12.32
CA LYS A 122 -11.43 5.28 -12.20
C LYS A 122 -11.30 5.98 -13.55
N LEU A 123 -10.34 5.59 -14.39
CA LEU A 123 -10.19 6.13 -15.74
C LEU A 123 -11.41 5.85 -16.62
N LYS A 124 -12.04 4.67 -16.48
CA LYS A 124 -13.28 4.34 -17.19
C LYS A 124 -14.44 5.21 -16.72
N HIS A 125 -14.60 5.39 -15.41
CA HIS A 125 -15.68 6.22 -14.85
C HIS A 125 -15.53 7.71 -15.19
N SER A 126 -14.31 8.25 -15.26
CA SER A 126 -14.07 9.65 -15.60
C SER A 126 -14.34 10.01 -17.07
N LYS A 127 -14.50 9.00 -17.95
CA LYS A 127 -14.75 9.19 -19.39
C LYS A 127 -16.23 9.08 -19.77
N ASN A 128 -17.09 8.67 -18.82
CA ASN A 128 -18.54 8.67 -18.95
C ASN A 128 -19.11 9.90 -18.26
#